data_AF-A0A6N4T980-F1
#
_entry.id   AF-A0A6N4T980-F1
#
_cell.length_a   1.000
_cell.length_b   1.000
_cell.length_c   1.000
_cell.angle_alpha   90.00
_cell.angle_beta   90.00
_cell.angle_gamma   90.00
#
_symmetry.space_group_name_H-M   'P 1'
#
loop_
_entity.id
_entity.type
_entity.pdbx_description
1 polymer ?
#
loop_
_entity_poly.entity_id
_entity_poly.type
_entity_poly.pdbx_seq_one_letter_code
_entity_poly.pdbx_strand_id
1 'polypeptide(L)'
;MQRASFEYHSAFLMNLHHFLLDVSVSNKSLQELPWDNKPAEAEFAILKDAVDFYLADYAKRDPLFDATMQGIKRGLSVDDQRRDATGLAIPAPLIAVLNRVAPVYARCIWASQNKSNQDWIKQTKQLDASYGKEIQARIEKYMVHAFPVKPIRSDIVVLTGTRQGAYTDEQIIMPSGRPDYQGLAALEMLYHEASHTTVTDTLVAAINDRMKAAHRQGESDLWHVLQFYTVGKVTQDVLKQSANLDYQPYALKNGLYQKAWPEYLDLIDQVWEPYLEGQLNFKDAITQAVDQMPAEKK
;
A
#
# COMPACT_ATOMS: atom_id res chain seq x y z
N MET A 1 1.98 -19.59 -17.28
CA MET A 1 1.46 -18.51 -16.41
C MET A 1 2.33 -17.29 -16.65
N GLN A 2 1.71 -16.17 -17.04
CA GLN A 2 2.42 -14.91 -17.29
C GLN A 2 2.65 -14.21 -15.95
N ARG A 3 3.85 -13.68 -15.74
CA ARG A 3 4.24 -13.04 -14.47
C ARG A 3 3.70 -11.61 -14.43
N ALA A 4 3.18 -11.18 -13.28
CA ALA A 4 2.96 -9.77 -12.99
C ALA A 4 4.29 -9.02 -13.09
N SER A 5 4.27 -7.83 -13.67
CA SER A 5 5.45 -6.96 -13.77
C SER A 5 5.25 -5.72 -12.93
N PHE A 6 6.28 -5.30 -12.21
CA PHE A 6 6.25 -4.13 -11.34
C PHE A 6 7.19 -3.05 -11.89
N GLU A 7 6.65 -1.87 -12.14
CA GLU A 7 7.39 -0.67 -12.52
C GLU A 7 7.67 0.15 -11.27
N TYR A 8 8.87 -0.01 -10.72
CA TYR A 8 9.26 0.67 -9.50
C TYR A 8 9.77 2.07 -9.79
N HIS A 9 9.20 3.05 -9.11
CA HIS A 9 9.53 4.47 -9.25
C HIS A 9 9.98 5.06 -7.92
N SER A 10 11.02 5.90 -7.96
CA SER A 10 11.35 6.80 -6.86
C SER A 10 11.34 8.23 -7.37
N ALA A 11 10.13 8.70 -7.64
CA ALA A 11 9.93 10.00 -8.25
C ALA A 11 10.07 11.12 -7.22
N PHE A 12 10.86 12.13 -7.57
CA PHE A 12 11.17 13.24 -6.65
C PHE A 12 9.94 14.04 -6.25
N LEU A 13 9.09 14.45 -7.21
CA LEU A 13 7.91 15.24 -6.87
C LEU A 13 6.87 14.42 -6.11
N MET A 14 6.78 13.11 -6.38
CA MET A 14 5.93 12.18 -5.62
C MET A 14 6.39 12.08 -4.16
N ASN A 15 7.70 11.97 -3.94
CA ASN A 15 8.29 11.91 -2.60
C ASN A 15 8.19 13.26 -1.87
N LEU A 16 8.40 14.39 -2.56
CA LEU A 16 8.19 15.72 -2.00
C LEU A 16 6.74 15.92 -1.56
N HIS A 17 5.78 15.52 -2.38
CA HIS A 17 4.35 15.59 -2.03
C HIS A 17 4.04 14.80 -0.76
N HIS A 18 4.48 13.55 -0.70
CA HIS A 18 4.26 12.69 0.46
C HIS A 18 5.05 13.12 1.69
N PHE A 19 6.23 13.72 1.52
CA PHE A 19 7.00 14.32 2.61
C PHE A 19 6.23 15.46 3.27
N LEU A 20 5.70 16.40 2.46
CA LEU A 20 4.92 17.52 3.00
C LEU A 20 3.61 17.05 3.63
N LEU A 21 2.95 16.06 3.03
CA LEU A 21 1.74 15.45 3.59
C LEU A 21 2.04 14.78 4.94
N ASP A 22 3.06 13.92 5.01
CA ASP A 22 3.45 13.21 6.23
C ASP A 22 3.80 14.17 7.37
N VAL A 23 4.63 15.18 7.08
CA VAL A 23 4.97 16.18 8.09
C VAL A 23 3.73 16.93 8.58
N SER A 24 2.79 17.28 7.69
CA SER A 24 1.56 18.01 8.06
C SER A 24 0.60 17.22 8.95
N VAL A 25 0.58 15.89 8.84
CA VAL A 25 -0.29 15.04 9.68
C VAL A 25 0.45 14.47 10.89
N SER A 26 1.77 14.54 10.90
CA SER A 26 2.59 14.08 12.02
C SER A 26 2.65 15.13 13.13
N ASN A 27 2.80 14.68 14.37
CA ASN A 27 3.12 15.59 15.49
C ASN A 27 4.63 15.90 15.56
N LYS A 28 5.41 15.59 14.52
CA LYS A 28 6.86 15.79 14.53
C LYS A 28 7.20 17.21 14.16
N SER A 29 8.14 17.78 14.91
CA SER A 29 8.70 19.08 14.61
C SER A 29 9.58 19.01 13.37
N LEU A 30 9.48 19.97 12.45
CA LEU A 30 10.38 20.10 11.29
C LEU A 30 11.86 20.12 11.74
N GLN A 31 12.13 20.65 12.92
CA GLN A 31 13.45 20.75 13.51
C GLN A 31 14.04 19.40 13.96
N GLU A 32 13.19 18.40 14.20
CA GLU A 32 13.56 17.07 14.69
C GLU A 32 13.70 16.02 13.58
N LEU A 33 13.38 16.39 12.33
CA LEU A 33 13.51 15.49 11.20
C LEU A 33 14.99 15.17 10.92
N PRO A 34 15.29 13.95 10.43
CA PRO A 34 16.65 13.52 10.13
C PRO A 34 17.14 14.15 8.82
N TRP A 35 17.56 15.40 8.88
CA TRP A 35 18.08 16.15 7.73
C TRP A 35 19.48 15.65 7.33
N ASP A 36 19.69 15.46 6.02
CA ASP A 36 21.03 15.25 5.43
C ASP A 36 21.88 16.51 5.61
N ASN A 37 21.26 17.65 5.30
CA ASN A 37 21.81 18.98 5.51
C ASN A 37 20.74 19.83 6.18
N LYS A 38 21.00 20.30 7.40
CA LYS A 38 20.02 21.10 8.15
C LYS A 38 19.58 22.32 7.32
N PRO A 39 18.26 22.57 7.17
CA PRO A 39 17.77 23.80 6.55
C PRO A 39 18.25 25.04 7.31
N ALA A 40 18.55 26.12 6.59
CA ALA A 40 18.73 27.44 7.17
C ALA A 40 17.40 28.00 7.68
N GLU A 41 17.44 29.07 8.46
CA GLU A 41 16.24 29.68 9.05
C GLU A 41 15.20 30.10 7.98
N ALA A 42 15.64 30.74 6.90
CA ALA A 42 14.77 31.12 5.79
C ALA A 42 14.16 29.90 5.07
N GLU A 43 14.88 28.78 4.99
CA GLU A 43 14.38 27.55 4.39
C GLU A 43 13.41 26.82 5.31
N PHE A 44 13.61 26.87 6.64
CA PHE A 44 12.62 26.40 7.60
C PHE A 44 11.31 27.19 7.48
N ALA A 45 11.36 28.50 7.26
CA ALA A 45 10.16 29.30 7.00
C ALA A 45 9.43 28.82 5.73
N ILE A 46 10.17 28.56 4.64
CA ILE A 46 9.60 28.01 3.40
C ILE A 46 8.93 26.63 3.63
N LEU A 47 9.61 25.74 4.36
CA LEU A 47 9.08 24.42 4.70
C LEU A 47 7.84 24.52 5.57
N LYS A 48 7.85 25.42 6.56
CA LYS A 48 6.72 25.65 7.45
C LYS A 48 5.50 26.16 6.68
N ASP A 49 5.67 27.17 5.82
CA ASP A 49 4.58 27.68 4.98
C ASP A 49 3.93 26.55 4.14
N ALA A 50 4.77 25.68 3.57
CA ALA A 50 4.29 24.55 2.78
C ALA A 50 3.57 23.49 3.62
N VAL A 51 4.08 23.18 4.82
CA VAL A 51 3.42 22.27 5.76
C VAL A 51 2.07 22.83 6.22
N ASP A 52 1.99 24.13 6.52
CA ASP A 52 0.73 24.79 6.90
C ASP A 52 -0.29 24.74 5.75
N PHE A 53 0.16 24.92 4.50
CA PHE A 53 -0.67 24.73 3.30
C PHE A 53 -1.18 23.28 3.19
N TYR A 54 -0.31 22.28 3.38
CA TYR A 54 -0.74 20.88 3.37
C TYR A 54 -1.73 20.55 4.50
N LEU A 55 -1.50 21.11 5.69
CA LEU A 55 -2.40 20.94 6.83
C LEU A 55 -3.80 21.51 6.55
N ALA A 56 -3.87 22.67 5.88
CA ALA A 56 -5.13 23.32 5.54
C ALA A 56 -5.89 22.60 4.43
N ASP A 57 -5.18 22.18 3.37
CA ASP A 57 -5.82 21.80 2.10
C ASP A 57 -5.85 20.28 1.84
N TYR A 58 -4.93 19.50 2.41
CA TYR A 58 -4.71 18.08 2.05
C TYR A 58 -4.69 17.10 3.22
N ALA A 59 -4.32 17.53 4.44
CA ALA A 59 -4.12 16.63 5.59
C ALA A 59 -5.36 15.81 6.01
N LYS A 60 -6.56 16.28 5.66
CA LYS A 60 -7.84 15.60 5.96
C LYS A 60 -8.41 14.82 4.77
N ARG A 61 -7.75 14.88 3.61
CA ARG A 61 -8.20 14.19 2.41
C ARG A 61 -7.70 12.76 2.43
N ASP A 62 -8.56 11.85 2.01
CA ASP A 62 -8.18 10.45 1.88
C ASP A 62 -7.34 10.26 0.61
N PRO A 63 -6.10 9.74 0.71
CA PRO A 63 -5.23 9.62 -0.46
C PRO A 63 -5.69 8.54 -1.45
N LEU A 64 -6.55 7.62 -1.03
CA LEU A 64 -7.10 6.57 -1.86
C LEU A 64 -8.45 6.96 -2.47
N PHE A 65 -9.35 7.61 -1.71
CA PHE A 65 -10.73 7.86 -2.14
C PHE A 65 -11.02 9.30 -2.57
N ASP A 66 -10.17 10.28 -2.24
CA ASP A 66 -10.35 11.66 -2.70
C ASP A 66 -9.86 11.81 -4.15
N ALA A 67 -10.77 12.22 -5.05
CA ALA A 67 -10.47 12.38 -6.47
C ALA A 67 -9.36 13.41 -6.76
N THR A 68 -9.19 14.41 -5.89
CA THR A 68 -8.10 15.40 -6.00
C THR A 68 -6.76 14.73 -5.67
N MET A 69 -6.70 13.94 -4.61
CA MET A 69 -5.48 13.21 -4.22
C MET A 69 -5.07 12.20 -5.29
N GLN A 70 -6.03 11.45 -5.83
CA GLN A 70 -5.79 10.55 -6.97
C GLN A 70 -5.29 11.31 -8.22
N GLY A 71 -5.87 12.49 -8.49
CA GLY A 71 -5.48 13.34 -9.61
C GLY A 71 -4.06 13.90 -9.45
N ILE A 72 -3.70 14.35 -8.24
CA ILE A 72 -2.34 14.80 -7.90
C ILE A 72 -1.36 13.65 -8.12
N LYS A 73 -1.65 12.49 -7.56
CA LYS A 73 -0.81 11.29 -7.69
C LYS A 73 -0.53 10.98 -9.17
N ARG A 74 -1.58 10.90 -10.00
CA ARG A 74 -1.44 10.70 -11.46
C ARG A 74 -0.64 11.82 -12.13
N GLY A 75 -0.87 13.07 -11.76
CA GLY A 75 -0.16 14.23 -12.31
C GLY A 75 1.32 14.30 -11.92
N LEU A 76 1.72 13.68 -10.81
CA LEU A 76 3.12 13.59 -10.37
C LEU A 76 3.87 12.38 -10.98
N SER A 77 3.13 11.39 -11.48
CA SER A 77 3.63 10.14 -12.08
C SER A 77 4.17 10.27 -13.51
N VAL A 78 4.91 11.35 -13.82
CA VAL A 78 5.35 11.65 -15.21
C VAL A 78 6.83 11.32 -15.47
N ASP A 79 7.73 11.79 -14.61
CA ASP A 79 9.17 11.58 -14.72
C ASP A 79 9.81 11.63 -13.33
N ASP A 80 10.53 10.57 -12.98
CA ASP A 80 11.16 10.41 -11.67
C ASP A 80 12.21 11.50 -11.38
N GLN A 81 12.85 12.02 -12.43
CA GLN A 81 13.89 13.05 -12.30
C GLN A 81 13.36 14.48 -12.35
N ARG A 82 12.07 14.67 -12.65
CA ARG A 82 11.47 15.99 -12.69
C ARG A 82 11.55 16.68 -11.33
N ARG A 83 11.94 17.96 -11.33
CA ARG A 83 12.07 18.81 -10.13
C ARG A 83 11.16 20.03 -10.14
N ASP A 84 10.53 20.33 -11.28
CA ASP A 84 9.63 21.45 -11.49
C ASP A 84 8.23 20.93 -11.84
N ALA A 85 7.22 21.35 -11.07
CA ALA A 85 5.82 20.98 -11.24
C ALA A 85 5.09 21.81 -12.31
N THR A 86 5.74 22.81 -12.92
CA THR A 86 5.11 23.70 -13.92
C THR A 86 4.56 22.89 -15.10
N GLY A 87 3.27 23.07 -15.42
CA GLY A 87 2.61 22.37 -16.52
C GLY A 87 2.17 20.93 -16.23
N LEU A 88 2.33 20.45 -14.99
CA LEU A 88 1.67 19.22 -14.55
C LEU A 88 0.16 19.45 -14.37
N ALA A 89 -0.63 18.40 -14.60
CA ALA A 89 -2.09 18.42 -14.44
C ALA A 89 -2.50 18.31 -12.96
N ILE A 90 -2.02 19.25 -12.13
CA ILE A 90 -2.30 19.35 -10.70
C ILE A 90 -2.70 20.81 -10.35
N PRO A 91 -3.34 21.07 -9.19
CA PRO A 91 -3.79 22.42 -8.84
C PRO A 91 -2.67 23.47 -8.87
N ALA A 92 -2.92 24.64 -9.47
CA ALA A 92 -1.93 25.71 -9.58
C ALA A 92 -1.32 26.18 -8.24
N PRO A 93 -2.09 26.29 -7.13
CA PRO A 93 -1.51 26.59 -5.81
C PRO A 93 -0.51 25.52 -5.36
N LEU A 94 -0.80 24.24 -5.64
CA LEU A 94 0.11 23.15 -5.32
C LEU A 94 1.40 23.21 -6.15
N ILE A 95 1.31 23.54 -7.45
CA ILE A 95 2.49 23.75 -8.31
C ILE A 95 3.42 24.81 -7.69
N ALA A 96 2.86 25.96 -7.29
CA ALA A 96 3.64 27.03 -6.69
C ALA A 96 4.36 26.59 -5.40
N VAL A 97 3.67 25.83 -4.54
CA VAL A 97 4.26 25.29 -3.29
C VAL A 97 5.35 24.27 -3.58
N LEU A 98 5.10 23.29 -4.46
CA LEU A 98 6.11 22.27 -4.81
C LEU A 98 7.37 22.91 -5.40
N ASN A 99 7.22 23.87 -6.31
CA ASN A 99 8.35 24.57 -6.93
C ASN A 99 9.16 25.41 -5.93
N ARG A 100 8.48 26.05 -4.97
CA ARG A 100 9.14 26.83 -3.91
C ARG A 100 9.96 25.94 -2.97
N VAL A 101 9.46 24.74 -2.65
CA VAL A 101 10.09 23.82 -1.69
C VAL A 101 11.14 22.91 -2.35
N ALA A 102 10.98 22.58 -3.64
CA ALA A 102 11.83 21.62 -4.33
C ALA A 102 13.34 21.84 -4.15
N PRO A 103 13.90 23.06 -4.25
CA PRO A 103 15.33 23.28 -4.02
C PRO A 103 15.78 22.94 -2.60
N VAL A 104 14.97 23.28 -1.59
CA VAL A 104 15.24 22.99 -0.17
C VAL A 104 15.20 21.49 0.05
N TYR A 105 14.14 20.82 -0.39
CA TYR A 105 13.98 19.38 -0.24
C TYR A 105 15.11 18.60 -0.93
N ALA A 106 15.48 18.99 -2.15
CA ALA A 106 16.58 18.38 -2.91
C ALA A 106 17.92 18.44 -2.15
N ARG A 107 18.20 19.56 -1.49
CA ARG A 107 19.46 19.80 -0.77
C ARG A 107 19.46 19.16 0.63
N CYS A 108 18.33 19.21 1.32
CA CYS A 108 18.25 18.94 2.75
C CYS A 108 17.92 17.50 3.11
N ILE A 109 17.20 16.75 2.28
CA ILE A 109 16.70 15.42 2.69
C ILE A 109 16.49 14.42 1.54
N TRP A 110 16.40 14.87 0.28
CA TRP A 110 16.08 13.97 -0.83
C TRP A 110 17.13 12.84 -1.00
N ALA A 111 18.40 13.11 -0.72
CA ALA A 111 19.45 12.11 -0.95
C ALA A 111 19.25 10.87 -0.06
N SER A 112 18.96 11.04 1.23
CA SER A 112 18.65 9.90 2.12
C SER A 112 17.30 9.25 1.79
N GLN A 113 16.28 10.04 1.45
CA GLN A 113 14.96 9.47 1.11
C GLN A 113 15.02 8.63 -0.15
N ASN A 114 15.64 9.15 -1.22
CA ASN A 114 15.86 8.38 -2.44
C ASN A 114 16.71 7.15 -2.16
N LYS A 115 17.77 7.26 -1.34
CA LYS A 115 18.58 6.08 -0.97
C LYS A 115 17.73 5.01 -0.28
N SER A 116 16.88 5.38 0.68
CA SER A 116 15.95 4.44 1.33
C SER A 116 15.02 3.77 0.32
N ASN A 117 14.42 4.55 -0.59
CA ASN A 117 13.56 4.02 -1.65
C ASN A 117 14.32 3.05 -2.55
N GLN A 118 15.53 3.40 -3.00
CA GLN A 118 16.34 2.55 -3.90
C GLN A 118 16.81 1.26 -3.20
N ASP A 119 17.19 1.34 -1.94
CA ASP A 119 17.58 0.17 -1.15
C ASP A 119 16.38 -0.79 -0.98
N TRP A 120 15.18 -0.25 -0.70
CA TRP A 120 13.93 -1.02 -0.67
C TRP A 120 13.61 -1.65 -2.02
N ILE A 121 13.65 -0.88 -3.11
CA ILE A 121 13.39 -1.38 -4.48
C ILE A 121 14.34 -2.52 -4.83
N LYS A 122 15.65 -2.35 -4.54
CA LYS A 122 16.66 -3.37 -4.82
C LYS A 122 16.36 -4.65 -4.05
N GLN A 123 16.07 -4.55 -2.76
CA GLN A 123 15.73 -5.71 -1.93
C GLN A 123 14.46 -6.41 -2.43
N THR A 124 13.39 -5.66 -2.66
CA THR A 124 12.10 -6.23 -3.09
C THR A 124 12.21 -6.88 -4.47
N LYS A 125 12.95 -6.28 -5.42
CA LYS A 125 13.23 -6.92 -6.73
C LYS A 125 13.95 -8.27 -6.58
N GLN A 126 14.90 -8.39 -5.66
CA GLN A 126 15.61 -9.66 -5.41
C GLN A 126 14.71 -10.72 -4.79
N LEU A 127 13.86 -10.31 -3.84
CA LEU A 127 12.87 -11.19 -3.21
C LEU A 127 11.82 -11.64 -4.23
N ASP A 128 11.29 -10.71 -5.01
CA ASP A 128 10.32 -11.00 -6.07
C ASP A 128 10.95 -11.96 -7.10
N ALA A 129 12.16 -11.68 -7.58
CA ALA A 129 12.86 -12.57 -8.51
C ALA A 129 12.99 -14.01 -7.97
N SER A 130 13.19 -14.17 -6.66
CA SER A 130 13.39 -15.48 -6.01
C SER A 130 12.08 -16.23 -5.72
N TYR A 131 11.04 -15.53 -5.25
CA TYR A 131 9.85 -16.16 -4.67
C TYR A 131 8.53 -15.72 -5.33
N GLY A 132 8.54 -14.59 -6.03
CA GLY A 132 7.33 -13.94 -6.54
C GLY A 132 6.52 -14.80 -7.51
N LYS A 133 7.18 -15.59 -8.36
CA LYS A 133 6.48 -16.49 -9.30
C LYS A 133 5.55 -17.48 -8.59
N GLU A 134 6.03 -18.10 -7.51
CA GLU A 134 5.27 -19.10 -6.76
C GLU A 134 4.19 -18.42 -5.90
N ILE A 135 4.53 -17.27 -5.30
CA ILE A 135 3.56 -16.44 -4.55
C ILE A 135 2.40 -16.04 -5.45
N GLN A 136 2.69 -15.48 -6.63
CA GLN A 136 1.69 -15.09 -7.61
C GLN A 136 0.79 -16.28 -7.97
N ALA A 137 1.38 -17.41 -8.37
CA ALA A 137 0.62 -18.58 -8.79
C ALA A 137 -0.34 -19.10 -7.71
N ARG A 138 0.08 -19.08 -6.44
CA ARG A 138 -0.78 -19.50 -5.33
C ARG A 138 -1.86 -18.48 -4.99
N ILE A 139 -1.54 -17.19 -4.99
CA ILE A 139 -2.55 -16.14 -4.81
C ILE A 139 -3.62 -16.26 -5.92
N GLU A 140 -3.22 -16.38 -7.18
CA GLU A 140 -4.18 -16.49 -8.30
C GLU A 140 -5.06 -17.74 -8.18
N LYS A 141 -4.48 -18.86 -7.72
CA LYS A 141 -5.24 -20.08 -7.44
C LYS A 141 -6.29 -19.87 -6.35
N TYR A 142 -5.92 -19.26 -5.23
CA TYR A 142 -6.81 -19.12 -4.07
C TYR A 142 -7.83 -17.98 -4.22
N MET A 143 -7.45 -16.90 -4.90
CA MET A 143 -8.35 -15.77 -5.17
C MET A 143 -9.20 -15.99 -6.43
N VAL A 144 -8.91 -17.04 -7.20
CA VAL A 144 -9.61 -17.42 -8.44
C VAL A 144 -9.65 -16.25 -9.43
N HIS A 145 -8.53 -15.54 -9.52
CA HIS A 145 -8.37 -14.38 -10.39
C HIS A 145 -6.88 -14.15 -10.69
N ALA A 146 -6.56 -13.78 -11.93
CA ALA A 146 -5.18 -13.56 -12.36
C ALA A 146 -4.72 -12.12 -12.07
N PHE A 147 -3.43 -11.93 -11.80
CA PHE A 147 -2.85 -10.59 -11.81
C PHE A 147 -2.91 -9.99 -13.22
N PRO A 148 -2.95 -8.65 -13.34
CA PRO A 148 -2.97 -8.01 -14.64
C PRO A 148 -1.67 -8.28 -15.41
N VAL A 149 -1.81 -8.45 -16.73
CA VAL A 149 -0.66 -8.61 -17.64
C VAL A 149 0.06 -7.29 -17.90
N LYS A 150 -0.63 -6.16 -17.70
CA LYS A 150 -0.01 -4.83 -17.79
C LYS A 150 0.93 -4.63 -16.59
N PRO A 151 2.07 -3.96 -16.78
CA PRO A 151 2.91 -3.56 -15.66
C PRO A 151 2.11 -2.74 -14.65
N ILE A 152 2.32 -3.04 -13.37
CA ILE A 152 1.73 -2.31 -12.25
C ILE A 152 2.73 -1.24 -11.83
N ARG A 153 2.33 0.02 -11.93
CA ARG A 153 3.16 1.13 -11.43
C ARG A 153 3.22 1.08 -9.90
N SER A 154 4.42 1.14 -9.36
CA SER A 154 4.70 1.09 -7.93
C SER A 154 5.62 2.25 -7.52
N ASP A 155 5.04 3.33 -7.02
CA ASP A 155 5.79 4.48 -6.50
C ASP A 155 6.21 4.23 -5.05
N ILE A 156 7.52 4.34 -4.82
CA ILE A 156 8.13 4.14 -3.51
C ILE A 156 8.41 5.52 -2.91
N VAL A 157 7.81 5.73 -1.74
CA VAL A 157 7.96 6.94 -0.93
C VAL A 157 8.41 6.57 0.47
N VAL A 158 9.04 7.48 1.21
CA VAL A 158 9.53 7.11 2.56
C VAL A 158 8.37 6.91 3.54
N LEU A 159 7.38 7.80 3.54
CA LEU A 159 6.16 7.69 4.32
C LEU A 159 4.99 8.15 3.46
N THR A 160 3.78 7.65 3.73
CA THR A 160 2.58 7.97 2.94
C THR A 160 1.73 9.08 3.54
N GLY A 161 2.06 9.57 4.74
CA GLY A 161 1.21 10.50 5.49
C GLY A 161 -0.11 9.87 5.97
N THR A 162 -0.18 8.54 6.04
CA THR A 162 -1.32 7.82 6.61
C THR A 162 -0.84 6.74 7.58
N ARG A 163 -1.70 6.39 8.55
CA ARG A 163 -1.42 5.26 9.44
C ARG A 163 -1.58 3.91 8.74
N GLN A 164 -2.41 3.83 7.70
CA GLN A 164 -2.70 2.61 6.95
C GLN A 164 -1.45 2.05 6.25
N GLY A 165 -0.51 2.92 5.87
CA GLY A 165 0.75 2.52 5.23
C GLY A 165 0.64 2.61 3.72
N ALA A 166 0.88 1.50 3.02
CA ALA A 166 0.70 1.43 1.57
C ALA A 166 -0.78 1.55 1.17
N TYR A 167 -1.01 1.93 -0.08
CA TYR A 167 -2.35 1.99 -0.66
C TYR A 167 -2.30 1.88 -2.19
N THR A 168 -3.38 1.40 -2.78
CA THR A 168 -3.45 1.08 -4.22
C THR A 168 -4.79 1.46 -4.83
N ASP A 169 -4.73 2.18 -5.95
CA ASP A 169 -5.81 2.28 -6.93
C ASP A 169 -5.39 1.59 -8.25
N GLU A 170 -5.15 2.35 -9.32
CA GLU A 170 -4.44 1.87 -10.52
C GLU A 170 -2.91 1.87 -10.35
N GLN A 171 -2.39 2.62 -9.36
CA GLN A 171 -0.98 2.63 -8.97
C GLN A 171 -0.81 2.33 -7.48
N ILE A 172 0.26 1.60 -7.16
CA ILE A 172 0.67 1.29 -5.79
C ILE A 172 1.51 2.46 -5.25
N ILE A 173 1.24 2.91 -4.03
CA ILE A 173 2.14 3.74 -3.22
C ILE A 173 2.64 2.91 -2.04
N MET A 174 3.96 2.78 -1.89
CA MET A 174 4.59 1.92 -0.89
C MET A 174 5.55 2.70 0.01
N PRO A 175 5.47 2.57 1.36
CA PRO A 175 6.33 3.29 2.30
C PRO A 175 7.66 2.55 2.57
N SER A 176 8.77 2.99 1.99
CA SER A 176 10.11 2.44 2.25
C SER A 176 10.70 2.78 3.61
N GLY A 177 10.19 3.81 4.29
CA GLY A 177 10.70 4.27 5.58
C GLY A 177 10.05 3.58 6.77
N ARG A 178 9.02 2.77 6.53
CA ARG A 178 8.28 2.06 7.57
C ARG A 178 9.00 0.75 7.95
N PRO A 179 9.39 0.56 9.22
CA PRO A 179 10.10 -0.66 9.65
C PRO A 179 9.30 -1.94 9.44
N ASP A 180 7.98 -1.86 9.53
CA ASP A 180 7.02 -2.95 9.31
C ASP A 180 6.84 -3.32 7.83
N TYR A 181 7.40 -2.54 6.90
CA TYR A 181 7.39 -2.75 5.44
C TYR A 181 8.75 -3.16 4.86
N GLN A 182 9.71 -3.57 5.70
CA GLN A 182 11.07 -3.95 5.27
C GLN A 182 11.25 -5.47 5.14
N GLY A 183 12.31 -5.88 4.42
CA GLY A 183 12.72 -7.28 4.37
C GLY A 183 11.65 -8.16 3.73
N LEU A 184 11.37 -9.31 4.34
CA LEU A 184 10.37 -10.26 3.81
C LEU A 184 8.95 -9.68 3.78
N ALA A 185 8.62 -8.75 4.68
CA ALA A 185 7.33 -8.07 4.68
C ALA A 185 7.16 -7.15 3.47
N ALA A 186 8.24 -6.63 2.90
CA ALA A 186 8.19 -5.85 1.67
C ALA A 186 7.60 -6.66 0.51
N LEU A 187 7.92 -7.96 0.45
CA LEU A 187 7.40 -8.87 -0.56
C LEU A 187 5.92 -9.18 -0.33
N GLU A 188 5.52 -9.49 0.91
CA GLU A 188 4.10 -9.71 1.24
C GLU A 188 3.27 -8.47 0.88
N MET A 189 3.71 -7.30 1.32
CA MET A 189 2.96 -6.06 1.11
C MET A 189 2.92 -5.66 -0.37
N LEU A 190 3.97 -5.91 -1.16
CA LEU A 190 3.91 -5.70 -2.61
C LEU A 190 2.78 -6.50 -3.25
N TYR A 191 2.67 -7.80 -2.94
CA TYR A 191 1.62 -8.65 -3.50
C TYR A 191 0.24 -8.38 -2.89
N HIS A 192 0.19 -7.91 -1.64
CA HIS A 192 -1.05 -7.44 -1.01
C HIS A 192 -1.61 -6.25 -1.80
N GLU A 193 -0.80 -5.22 -1.97
CA GLU A 193 -1.16 -4.01 -2.71
C GLU A 193 -1.51 -4.31 -4.18
N ALA A 194 -0.69 -5.14 -4.84
CA ALA A 194 -0.95 -5.55 -6.20
C ALA A 194 -2.29 -6.30 -6.36
N SER A 195 -2.72 -7.02 -5.32
CA SER A 195 -3.99 -7.76 -5.37
C SER A 195 -5.21 -6.83 -5.40
N HIS A 196 -5.10 -5.60 -4.88
CA HIS A 196 -6.16 -4.58 -4.98
C HIS A 196 -6.45 -4.13 -6.41
N THR A 197 -5.55 -4.39 -7.37
CA THR A 197 -5.74 -3.93 -8.76
C THR A 197 -6.85 -4.69 -9.50
N THR A 198 -6.84 -6.02 -9.45
CA THR A 198 -7.86 -6.90 -10.09
C THR A 198 -8.08 -8.23 -9.36
N VAL A 199 -7.12 -8.70 -8.56
CA VAL A 199 -7.13 -10.07 -8.03
C VAL A 199 -8.27 -10.29 -7.03
N THR A 200 -8.70 -9.24 -6.35
CA THR A 200 -9.84 -9.29 -5.43
C THR A 200 -11.20 -9.29 -6.14
N ASP A 201 -11.29 -9.05 -7.45
CA ASP A 201 -12.56 -8.86 -8.17
C ASP A 201 -13.48 -10.08 -8.06
N THR A 202 -12.97 -11.29 -8.30
CA THR A 202 -13.76 -12.54 -8.19
C THR A 202 -14.25 -12.73 -6.75
N LEU A 203 -13.39 -12.45 -5.77
CA LEU A 203 -13.72 -12.58 -4.35
C LEU A 203 -14.82 -11.60 -3.94
N VAL A 204 -14.64 -10.32 -4.26
CA VAL A 204 -15.60 -9.24 -3.96
C VAL A 204 -16.94 -9.52 -4.62
N ALA A 205 -16.96 -9.91 -5.90
CA ALA A 205 -18.18 -10.24 -6.62
C ALA A 205 -18.92 -11.42 -5.97
N ALA A 206 -18.21 -12.50 -5.64
CA ALA A 206 -18.81 -13.68 -5.02
C ALA A 206 -19.38 -13.39 -3.61
N ILE A 207 -18.68 -12.58 -2.80
CA ILE A 207 -19.16 -12.12 -1.50
C ILE A 207 -20.43 -11.28 -1.68
N ASN A 208 -20.41 -10.30 -2.58
CA ASN A 208 -21.55 -9.41 -2.82
C ASN A 208 -22.78 -10.18 -3.32
N ASP A 209 -22.60 -11.14 -4.23
CA ASP A 209 -23.69 -11.99 -4.72
C ASP A 209 -24.28 -12.84 -3.60
N ARG A 210 -23.45 -13.42 -2.72
CA ARG A 210 -23.92 -14.20 -1.58
C ARG A 210 -24.61 -13.33 -0.53
N MET A 211 -24.07 -12.15 -0.22
CA MET A 211 -24.67 -11.16 0.69
C MET A 211 -26.08 -10.80 0.24
N LYS A 212 -26.24 -10.49 -1.06
CA LYS A 212 -27.54 -10.20 -1.67
C LYS A 212 -28.50 -11.38 -1.56
N ALA A 213 -28.05 -12.59 -1.84
CA ALA A 213 -28.86 -13.81 -1.72
C ALA A 213 -29.26 -14.13 -0.26
N ALA A 214 -28.41 -13.79 0.69
CA ALA A 214 -28.65 -13.94 2.13
C ALA A 214 -29.42 -12.75 2.75
N HIS A 215 -29.86 -11.78 1.94
CA HIS A 215 -30.52 -10.54 2.38
C HIS A 215 -29.73 -9.75 3.43
N ARG A 216 -28.40 -9.82 3.38
CA ARG A 216 -27.50 -9.02 4.20
C ARG A 216 -27.22 -7.69 3.49
N GLN A 217 -27.15 -6.61 4.26
CA GLN A 217 -26.94 -5.24 3.75
C GLN A 217 -25.66 -4.66 4.31
N GLY A 218 -25.04 -3.79 3.51
CA GLY A 218 -23.90 -2.94 3.81
C GLY A 218 -22.57 -3.43 3.23
N GLU A 219 -21.47 -2.79 3.64
CA GLU A 219 -20.13 -3.09 3.15
C GLU A 219 -19.43 -4.08 4.08
N SER A 220 -18.93 -5.16 3.51
CA SER A 220 -18.24 -6.19 4.27
C SER A 220 -16.73 -6.05 4.13
N ASP A 221 -16.03 -5.86 5.26
CA ASP A 221 -14.57 -5.98 5.35
C ASP A 221 -14.06 -7.40 5.03
N LEU A 222 -14.96 -8.39 4.91
CA LEU A 222 -14.61 -9.79 4.69
C LEU A 222 -13.64 -9.97 3.52
N TRP A 223 -13.87 -9.31 2.38
CA TRP A 223 -12.96 -9.47 1.23
C TRP A 223 -11.53 -9.05 1.57
N HIS A 224 -11.36 -7.97 2.34
CA HIS A 224 -10.05 -7.41 2.68
C HIS A 224 -9.36 -8.26 3.75
N VAL A 225 -10.13 -8.76 4.71
CA VAL A 225 -9.68 -9.74 5.72
C VAL A 225 -9.12 -10.99 5.02
N LEU A 226 -9.89 -11.56 4.10
CA LEU A 226 -9.51 -12.79 3.38
C LEU A 226 -8.32 -12.56 2.44
N GLN A 227 -8.22 -11.40 1.80
CA GLN A 227 -7.04 -11.02 1.02
C GLN A 227 -5.79 -10.94 1.89
N PHE A 228 -5.82 -10.22 3.02
CA PHE A 228 -4.70 -10.12 3.95
C PHE A 228 -4.24 -11.50 4.40
N TYR A 229 -5.17 -12.37 4.78
CA TYR A 229 -4.86 -13.71 5.24
C TYR A 229 -4.22 -14.55 4.14
N THR A 230 -4.84 -14.56 2.95
CA THR A 230 -4.38 -15.35 1.81
C THR A 230 -2.97 -14.94 1.38
N VAL A 231 -2.72 -13.65 1.18
CA VAL A 231 -1.39 -13.16 0.74
C VAL A 231 -0.33 -13.44 1.80
N GLY A 232 -0.65 -13.21 3.06
CA GLY A 232 0.25 -13.49 4.18
C GLY A 232 0.60 -14.97 4.30
N LYS A 233 -0.42 -15.85 4.28
CA LYS A 233 -0.25 -17.32 4.37
C LYS A 233 0.54 -17.87 3.19
N VAL A 234 0.22 -17.45 1.97
CA VAL A 234 0.97 -17.83 0.76
C VAL A 234 2.43 -17.41 0.88
N THR A 235 2.70 -16.16 1.29
CA THR A 235 4.06 -15.66 1.43
C THR A 235 4.84 -16.47 2.47
N GLN A 236 4.25 -16.72 3.63
CA GLN A 236 4.83 -17.58 4.68
C GLN A 236 5.16 -18.97 4.14
N ASP A 237 4.19 -19.64 3.50
CA ASP A 237 4.37 -21.02 3.03
C ASP A 237 5.46 -21.10 1.94
N VAL A 238 5.50 -20.16 1.01
CA VAL A 238 6.51 -20.13 -0.06
C VAL A 238 7.91 -19.89 0.51
N LEU A 239 8.07 -18.95 1.44
CA LEU A 239 9.35 -18.66 2.08
C LEU A 239 9.83 -19.83 2.93
N LYS A 240 8.92 -20.51 3.64
CA LYS A 240 9.23 -21.70 4.41
C LYS A 240 9.64 -22.87 3.52
N GLN A 241 8.91 -23.11 2.43
CA GLN A 241 9.17 -24.24 1.54
C GLN A 241 10.41 -24.04 0.66
N SER A 242 10.64 -22.82 0.17
CA SER A 242 11.70 -22.54 -0.81
C SER A 242 13.05 -22.26 -0.16
N ALA A 243 13.06 -21.71 1.06
CA ALA A 243 14.28 -21.23 1.71
C ALA A 243 14.38 -21.58 3.20
N ASN A 244 13.41 -22.33 3.76
CA ASN A 244 13.30 -22.63 5.19
C ASN A 244 13.36 -21.37 6.08
N LEU A 245 12.87 -20.24 5.57
CA LEU A 245 12.81 -18.99 6.31
C LEU A 245 11.61 -19.01 7.25
N ASP A 246 11.84 -18.67 8.51
CA ASP A 246 10.76 -18.45 9.47
C ASP A 246 10.21 -17.04 9.28
N TYR A 247 9.00 -16.95 8.76
CA TYR A 247 8.33 -15.70 8.45
C TYR A 247 6.94 -15.68 9.09
N GLN A 248 6.64 -14.58 9.78
CA GLN A 248 5.32 -14.31 10.32
C GLN A 248 4.62 -13.27 9.43
N PRO A 249 3.42 -13.57 8.90
CA PRO A 249 2.65 -12.63 8.08
C PRO A 249 2.44 -11.26 8.73
N TYR A 250 2.43 -10.21 7.91
CA TYR A 250 2.36 -8.81 8.37
C TYR A 250 1.16 -8.58 9.30
N ALA A 251 -0.03 -9.06 8.90
CA ALA A 251 -1.26 -8.86 9.66
C ALA A 251 -1.20 -9.53 11.05
N LEU A 252 -0.58 -10.71 11.16
CA LEU A 252 -0.39 -11.41 12.43
C LEU A 252 0.68 -10.72 13.29
N LYS A 253 1.83 -10.41 12.71
CA LYS A 253 2.96 -9.77 13.40
C LYS A 253 2.57 -8.42 14.03
N ASN A 254 1.74 -7.64 13.35
CA ASN A 254 1.31 -6.32 13.81
C ASN A 254 0.01 -6.34 14.65
N GLY A 255 -0.57 -7.53 14.84
CA GLY A 255 -1.83 -7.72 15.57
C GLY A 255 -3.03 -7.06 14.88
N LEU A 256 -3.02 -7.01 13.54
CA LEU A 256 -4.06 -6.34 12.75
C LEU A 256 -5.42 -7.00 12.96
N TYR A 257 -5.48 -8.34 12.90
CA TYR A 257 -6.73 -9.06 13.15
C TYR A 257 -7.29 -8.77 14.53
N GLN A 258 -6.47 -8.82 15.59
CA GLN A 258 -6.96 -8.58 16.96
C GLN A 258 -7.47 -7.13 17.16
N LYS A 259 -6.88 -6.16 16.46
CA LYS A 259 -7.19 -4.73 16.62
C LYS A 259 -8.35 -4.26 15.74
N ALA A 260 -8.40 -4.73 14.50
CA ALA A 260 -9.34 -4.25 13.47
C ALA A 260 -10.46 -5.24 13.17
N TRP A 261 -10.17 -6.54 13.22
CA TRP A 261 -11.08 -7.60 12.75
C TRP A 261 -11.16 -8.81 13.72
N PRO A 262 -11.24 -8.62 15.05
CA PRO A 262 -11.23 -9.74 15.98
C PRO A 262 -12.39 -10.71 15.73
N GLU A 263 -13.51 -10.19 15.22
CA GLU A 263 -14.72 -10.95 14.92
C GLU A 263 -14.62 -11.87 13.68
N TYR A 264 -13.55 -11.73 12.88
CA TYR A 264 -13.33 -12.58 11.70
C TYR A 264 -12.32 -13.72 11.94
N LEU A 265 -11.64 -13.76 13.09
CA LEU A 265 -10.63 -14.78 13.38
C LEU A 265 -11.20 -16.20 13.34
N ASP A 266 -12.34 -16.43 14.02
CA ASP A 266 -12.99 -17.74 14.01
C ASP A 266 -13.41 -18.17 12.59
N LEU A 267 -13.84 -17.21 11.76
CA LEU A 267 -14.23 -17.46 10.37
C LEU A 267 -13.01 -17.86 9.52
N ILE A 268 -11.88 -17.21 9.73
CA ILE A 268 -10.63 -17.56 9.05
C ILE A 268 -10.27 -19.02 9.36
N ASP A 269 -10.22 -19.37 10.64
CA ASP A 269 -9.77 -20.69 11.09
C ASP A 269 -10.75 -21.80 10.67
N GLN A 270 -12.06 -21.56 10.76
CA GLN A 270 -13.08 -22.59 10.53
C GLN A 270 -13.49 -22.74 9.06
N VAL A 271 -13.30 -21.71 8.24
CA VAL A 271 -13.79 -21.70 6.85
C VAL A 271 -12.67 -21.45 5.85
N TRP A 272 -11.90 -20.38 6.04
CA TRP A 272 -10.97 -19.96 5.00
C TRP A 272 -9.70 -20.81 4.97
N GLU A 273 -9.14 -21.18 6.13
CA GLU A 273 -7.97 -22.07 6.19
C GLU A 273 -8.28 -23.46 5.59
N PRO A 274 -9.40 -24.14 5.90
CA PRO A 274 -9.82 -25.36 5.21
C PRO A 274 -9.95 -25.20 3.68
N TYR A 275 -10.35 -24.03 3.18
CA TYR A 275 -10.34 -23.75 1.75
C TYR A 275 -8.92 -23.68 1.18
N LEU A 276 -8.00 -22.98 1.83
CA LEU A 276 -6.60 -22.91 1.39
C LEU A 276 -5.90 -24.28 1.41
N GLU A 277 -6.32 -25.17 2.33
CA GLU A 277 -5.86 -26.56 2.42
C GLU A 277 -6.53 -27.50 1.41
N GLY A 278 -7.52 -27.03 0.65
CA GLY A 278 -8.24 -27.81 -0.35
C GLY A 278 -9.34 -28.72 0.21
N GLN A 279 -9.73 -28.54 1.47
CA GLN A 279 -10.84 -29.26 2.10
C GLN A 279 -12.20 -28.69 1.68
N LEU A 280 -12.25 -27.41 1.32
CA LEU A 280 -13.40 -26.73 0.73
C LEU A 280 -13.07 -26.25 -0.68
N ASN A 281 -14.09 -26.11 -1.52
CA ASN A 281 -13.95 -25.34 -2.78
C ASN A 281 -14.33 -23.87 -2.53
N PHE A 282 -13.91 -23.00 -3.46
CA PHE A 282 -14.10 -21.55 -3.33
C PHE A 282 -15.57 -21.15 -3.09
N LYS A 283 -16.51 -21.73 -3.84
CA LYS A 283 -17.94 -21.38 -3.73
C LYS A 283 -18.50 -21.72 -2.35
N ASP A 284 -18.16 -22.89 -1.83
CA ASP A 284 -18.62 -23.34 -0.52
C ASP A 284 -17.98 -22.50 0.60
N ALA A 285 -16.70 -22.15 0.45
CA ALA A 285 -16.00 -21.27 1.39
C ALA A 285 -16.64 -19.88 1.46
N ILE A 286 -16.97 -19.27 0.32
CA ILE A 286 -17.65 -17.96 0.29
C ILE A 286 -19.04 -18.05 0.89
N THR A 287 -19.79 -19.12 0.58
CA THR A 287 -21.13 -19.33 1.13
C THR A 287 -21.06 -19.40 2.66
N GLN A 288 -20.18 -20.24 3.20
CA GLN A 288 -20.00 -20.40 4.64
C GLN A 288 -19.48 -19.12 5.31
N ALA A 289 -18.48 -18.46 4.71
CA ALA A 289 -17.90 -17.24 5.26
C ALA A 289 -18.97 -16.14 5.36
N VAL A 290 -19.73 -15.89 4.30
CA VAL A 290 -20.79 -14.86 4.33
C VAL A 290 -21.95 -15.24 5.24
N ASP A 291 -22.28 -16.53 5.39
CA ASP A 291 -23.35 -16.96 6.28
C ASP A 291 -22.96 -16.86 7.76
N GLN A 292 -21.68 -17.05 8.06
CA GLN A 292 -21.13 -17.04 9.43
C GLN A 292 -20.56 -15.68 9.84
N MET A 293 -20.28 -14.78 8.88
CA MET A 293 -19.63 -13.52 9.23
C MET A 293 -20.51 -12.68 10.17
N PRO A 294 -19.89 -11.93 11.10
CA PRO A 294 -20.59 -11.10 12.08
C PRO A 294 -21.59 -10.14 11.43
N ALA A 295 -22.72 -9.87 12.09
CA ALA A 295 -23.64 -8.82 11.63
C ALA A 295 -22.90 -7.48 11.63
N GLU A 296 -23.15 -6.65 10.60
CA GLU A 296 -22.49 -5.36 10.51
C GLU A 296 -22.82 -4.47 11.70
N LYS A 297 -21.80 -3.79 12.23
CA LYS A 297 -22.00 -2.74 13.24
C LYS A 297 -22.65 -1.56 12.52
N LYS A 298 -23.91 -1.26 12.90
CA LYS A 298 -24.61 -0.04 12.50
C LYS A 298 -23.90 1.21 13.01
#